data_AF-A0A2G9P7B4-F1
#
_entry.id   AF-A0A2G9P7B4-F1
#
_cell.length_a   1.000
_cell.length_b   1.000
_cell.length_c   1.000
_cell.angle_alpha   90.00
_cell.angle_beta   90.00
_cell.angle_gamma   90.00
#
_symmetry.space_group_name_H-M   'P 1'
#
loop_
_entity.id
_entity.type
_entity.pdbx_description
1 polymer ?
#
loop_
_entity_poly.entity_id
_entity_poly.type
_entity_poly.pdbx_seq_one_letter_code
_entity_poly.pdbx_strand_id
1 'polypeptide(L)'
;MTAGLTQRQAEERKLMQKNPHLLDVLLAKERTIESKLRTTLAVINTSAAVGAFGFALIKFFEGNELATDLGWFLLFCALIIALYGVKRFIHYRYESDSIKKHRADLADLVE
;
A
#
# COMPACT_ATOMS: atom_id res chain seq x y z
N MET A 1 13.20 -5.83 -24.38
CA MET A 1 13.14 -6.36 -22.98
C MET A 1 11.75 -6.85 -22.54
N THR A 2 10.73 -6.87 -23.41
CA THR A 2 9.36 -7.34 -23.07
C THR A 2 9.10 -8.82 -23.36
N ALA A 3 9.90 -9.45 -24.23
CA ALA A 3 9.70 -10.84 -24.66
C ALA A 3 9.99 -11.90 -23.57
N GLY A 4 10.93 -11.62 -22.64
CA GLY A 4 11.24 -12.54 -21.54
C GLY A 4 10.16 -12.60 -20.45
N LEU A 5 9.41 -11.51 -20.25
CA LEU A 5 8.31 -11.45 -19.29
C LEU A 5 7.11 -12.28 -19.75
N THR A 6 6.82 -12.30 -21.05
CA THR A 6 5.71 -13.08 -21.62
C THR A 6 6.00 -14.57 -21.64
N GLN A 7 7.26 -14.99 -21.86
CA GLN A 7 7.63 -16.41 -21.83
C GLN A 7 7.63 -16.97 -20.40
N ARG A 8 8.16 -16.25 -19.42
CA ARG A 8 8.08 -16.63 -18.00
C ARG A 8 6.63 -16.74 -17.52
N GLN A 9 5.77 -15.80 -17.92
CA GLN A 9 4.34 -15.88 -17.61
C GLN A 9 3.62 -17.09 -18.26
N ALA A 10 4.08 -17.55 -19.42
CA ALA A 10 3.50 -18.71 -20.10
C ALA A 10 3.93 -20.04 -19.46
N GLU A 11 5.16 -20.11 -18.97
CA GLU A 11 5.70 -21.29 -18.29
C GLU A 11 5.17 -21.43 -16.86
N GLU A 12 5.05 -20.31 -16.15
CA GLU A 12 4.33 -20.25 -14.88
C GLU A 12 2.88 -20.70 -15.04
N ARG A 13 2.19 -20.30 -16.12
CA ARG A 13 0.83 -20.80 -16.39
C ARG A 13 0.78 -22.32 -16.55
N LYS A 14 1.79 -22.95 -17.15
CA LYS A 14 1.87 -24.42 -17.30
C LYS A 14 2.12 -25.13 -15.95
N LEU A 15 2.97 -24.57 -15.11
CA LEU A 15 3.25 -25.12 -13.77
C LEU A 15 2.07 -24.93 -12.81
N MET A 16 1.43 -23.78 -12.88
CA MET A 16 0.22 -23.47 -12.14
C MET A 16 -0.97 -24.35 -12.58
N GLN A 17 -1.04 -24.73 -13.86
CA GLN A 17 -2.03 -25.67 -14.38
C GLN A 17 -1.84 -27.09 -13.82
N LYS A 18 -0.60 -27.47 -13.47
CA LYS A 18 -0.27 -28.77 -12.86
C LYS A 18 -0.73 -28.86 -11.40
N ASN A 19 -0.84 -27.74 -10.68
CA ASN A 19 -1.27 -27.66 -9.28
C ASN A 19 -2.24 -26.48 -9.06
N PRO A 20 -3.53 -26.62 -9.43
CA PRO A 20 -4.48 -25.51 -9.46
C PRO A 20 -4.72 -24.86 -8.09
N HIS A 21 -4.63 -25.65 -7.01
CA HIS A 21 -4.82 -25.17 -5.65
C HIS A 21 -3.71 -24.20 -5.18
N LEU A 22 -2.48 -24.32 -5.69
CA LEU A 22 -1.38 -23.40 -5.33
C LEU A 22 -1.52 -22.06 -6.05
N LEU A 23 -2.00 -22.06 -7.29
CA LEU A 23 -2.28 -20.86 -8.06
C LEU A 23 -3.33 -19.99 -7.35
N ASP A 24 -4.42 -20.61 -6.88
CA ASP A 24 -5.50 -19.90 -6.20
C ASP A 24 -5.00 -19.24 -4.91
N VAL A 25 -4.17 -19.93 -4.13
CA VAL A 25 -3.59 -19.40 -2.89
C VAL A 25 -2.64 -18.23 -3.16
N LEU A 26 -1.78 -18.33 -4.18
CA LEU A 26 -0.85 -17.26 -4.55
C LEU A 26 -1.58 -16.02 -5.06
N LEU A 27 -2.53 -16.21 -5.99
CA LEU A 27 -3.35 -15.11 -6.52
C LEU A 27 -4.22 -14.46 -5.43
N ALA A 28 -4.78 -15.26 -4.51
CA ALA A 28 -5.52 -14.72 -3.37
C ALA A 28 -4.62 -13.88 -2.45
N LYS A 29 -3.37 -14.32 -2.21
CA LYS A 29 -2.39 -13.59 -1.40
C LYS A 29 -1.98 -12.27 -2.04
N GLU A 30 -1.73 -12.26 -3.36
CA GLU A 30 -1.40 -11.04 -4.11
C GLU A 30 -2.55 -10.02 -4.06
N ARG A 31 -3.79 -10.46 -4.34
CA ARG A 31 -4.97 -9.59 -4.24
C ARG A 31 -5.16 -9.02 -2.83
N THR A 32 -4.87 -9.82 -1.81
CA THR A 32 -4.96 -9.39 -0.41
C THR A 32 -3.94 -8.27 -0.12
N ILE A 33 -2.72 -8.40 -0.60
CA ILE A 33 -1.66 -7.40 -0.38
C ILE A 33 -1.94 -6.13 -1.16
N GLU A 34 -2.42 -6.25 -2.41
CA GLU A 34 -2.80 -5.09 -3.21
C GLU A 34 -3.95 -4.31 -2.55
N SER A 35 -4.94 -5.02 -1.99
CA SER A 35 -6.02 -4.41 -1.21
C SER A 35 -5.47 -3.68 0.02
N LYS A 36 -4.58 -4.31 0.80
CA LYS A 36 -3.94 -3.68 1.97
C LYS A 36 -3.15 -2.42 1.61
N LEU A 37 -2.43 -2.43 0.49
CA LEU A 37 -1.71 -1.26 -0.02
C LEU A 37 -2.66 -0.12 -0.37
N ARG A 38 -3.78 -0.41 -1.04
CA ARG A 38 -4.80 0.57 -1.40
C ARG A 38 -5.46 1.19 -0.16
N THR A 39 -5.81 0.37 0.83
CA THR A 39 -6.36 0.87 2.10
C THR A 39 -5.35 1.75 2.83
N THR A 40 -4.07 1.37 2.81
CA THR A 40 -3.02 2.16 3.48
C THR A 40 -2.82 3.51 2.78
N LEU A 41 -2.86 3.54 1.46
CA LEU A 41 -2.79 4.78 0.69
C LEU A 41 -4.01 5.68 0.97
N ALA A 42 -5.20 5.09 1.10
CA ALA A 42 -6.39 5.83 1.50
C ALA A 42 -6.23 6.49 2.87
N VAL A 43 -5.67 5.78 3.86
CA VAL A 43 -5.37 6.34 5.20
C VAL A 43 -4.41 7.53 5.11
N ILE A 44 -3.35 7.42 4.31
CA ILE A 44 -2.41 8.52 4.08
C ILE A 44 -3.15 9.71 3.45
N ASN A 45 -3.99 9.48 2.43
CA ASN A 45 -4.75 10.54 1.79
C ASN A 45 -5.74 11.22 2.76
N THR A 46 -6.43 10.44 3.60
CA THR A 46 -7.30 10.98 4.66
C THR A 46 -6.50 11.84 5.64
N SER A 47 -5.30 11.41 6.03
CA SER A 47 -4.44 12.21 6.92
C SER A 47 -4.06 13.56 6.29
N ALA A 48 -3.77 13.57 4.98
CA ALA A 48 -3.48 14.81 4.24
C ALA A 48 -4.71 15.72 4.15
N ALA A 49 -5.91 15.17 3.92
CA ALA A 49 -7.16 15.92 3.91
C ALA A 49 -7.48 16.55 5.27
N VAL A 50 -7.28 15.80 6.37
CA VAL A 50 -7.46 16.31 7.74
C VAL A 50 -6.43 17.40 8.05
N GLY A 51 -5.18 17.23 7.63
CA GLY A 51 -4.14 18.25 7.78
C GLY A 51 -4.46 19.53 7.01
N ALA A 52 -4.93 19.42 5.77
CA ALA A 52 -5.37 20.55 4.96
C ALA A 52 -6.57 21.27 5.58
N PHE A 53 -7.53 20.52 6.13
CA PHE A 53 -8.66 21.07 6.84
C PHE A 53 -8.24 21.81 8.12
N GLY A 54 -7.34 21.23 8.92
CA GLY A 54 -6.78 21.88 10.10
C GLY A 54 -6.02 23.17 9.76
N PHE A 55 -5.22 23.15 8.69
CA PHE A 55 -4.53 24.34 8.19
C PHE A 55 -5.50 25.43 7.70
N ALA A 56 -6.55 25.04 6.98
CA ALA A 56 -7.60 25.97 6.55
C ALA A 56 -8.31 26.58 7.77
N LEU A 57 -8.59 25.79 8.80
CA LEU A 57 -9.23 26.28 10.02
C LEU A 57 -8.40 27.36 10.71
N ILE A 58 -7.07 27.17 10.82
CA ILE A 58 -6.14 28.16 11.37
C ILE A 58 -6.19 29.44 10.53
N LYS A 59 -6.08 29.32 9.20
CA LYS A 59 -5.96 30.48 8.30
C LYS A 59 -7.24 31.30 8.17
N PHE A 60 -8.40 30.65 8.17
CA PHE A 60 -9.68 31.35 8.01
C PHE A 60 -10.23 31.91 9.32
N PHE A 61 -9.81 31.39 10.48
CA PHE A 61 -10.30 31.79 11.80
C PHE A 61 -9.19 32.37 12.70
N GLU A 62 -8.20 33.06 12.14
CA GLU A 62 -7.07 33.66 12.88
C GLU A 62 -7.49 34.60 14.04
N GLY A 63 -8.75 35.03 14.11
CA GLY A 63 -9.31 35.84 15.21
C GLY A 63 -10.05 35.05 16.30
N ASN A 64 -10.18 33.72 16.18
CA ASN A 64 -10.84 32.87 17.18
C ASN A 64 -9.81 31.88 17.76
N GLU A 65 -9.40 32.13 19.00
CA GLU A 65 -8.38 31.34 19.71
C GLU A 65 -8.77 29.85 19.77
N LEU A 66 -10.04 29.55 20.02
CA LEU A 66 -10.53 28.16 20.06
C LEU A 66 -10.39 27.45 18.71
N ALA A 67 -10.69 28.12 17.61
CA ALA A 67 -10.58 27.53 16.27
C ALA A 67 -9.11 27.30 15.88
N THR A 68 -8.23 28.21 16.31
CA THR A 68 -6.79 28.13 16.06
C THR A 68 -6.15 26.97 16.82
N ASP A 69 -6.47 26.82 18.11
CA ASP A 69 -6.00 25.69 18.94
C ASP A 69 -6.50 24.35 18.41
N LEU A 70 -7.77 24.28 18.00
CA LEU A 70 -8.34 23.08 17.41
C LEU A 70 -7.66 22.71 16.09
N GLY A 71 -7.31 23.72 15.28
CA GLY A 71 -6.58 23.55 14.02
C GLY A 71 -5.17 22.98 14.23
N TRP A 72 -4.44 23.47 15.24
CA TRP A 72 -3.14 22.92 15.63
C TRP A 72 -3.25 21.48 16.12
N PHE A 73 -4.27 21.17 16.93
CA PHE A 73 -4.52 19.81 17.39
C PHE A 73 -4.85 18.85 16.22
N LEU A 74 -5.65 19.31 15.25
CA LEU A 74 -5.95 18.56 14.04
C LEU A 74 -4.70 18.30 13.19
N LEU A 75 -3.84 19.31 13.04
CA LEU A 75 -2.58 19.19 12.31
C LEU A 75 -1.65 18.16 12.98
N PHE A 76 -1.56 18.18 14.31
CA PHE A 76 -0.77 17.22 15.06
C PHE A 76 -1.33 15.79 14.91
N CYS A 77 -2.65 15.62 15.03
CA CYS A 77 -3.31 14.34 14.78
C CYS A 77 -3.07 13.83 13.34
N ALA A 78 -3.21 14.71 12.35
CA ALA A 78 -2.96 14.39 10.95
C ALA A 78 -1.53 13.91 10.72
N LEU A 79 -0.54 14.56 11.35
CA LEU A 79 0.86 14.17 11.26
C LEU A 79 1.09 12.76 11.84
N ILE A 80 0.51 12.44 13.00
CA ILE A 80 0.64 11.10 13.60
C ILE A 80 0.03 10.03 12.69
N ILE A 81 -1.16 10.28 12.15
CA ILE A 81 -1.84 9.34 11.24
C ILE A 81 -1.02 9.17 9.94
N ALA A 82 -0.45 10.25 9.41
CA ALA A 82 0.40 10.22 8.23
C ALA A 82 1.65 9.36 8.46
N LEU A 83 2.35 9.57 9.57
CA LEU A 83 3.55 8.78 9.92
C LEU A 83 3.22 7.30 10.10
N TYR A 84 2.11 6.98 10.76
CA TYR A 84 1.63 5.61 10.90
C TYR A 84 1.29 4.98 9.53
N GLY A 85 0.58 5.72 8.68
CA GLY A 85 0.22 5.31 7.32
C GLY A 85 1.44 5.02 6.46
N VAL A 86 2.43 5.92 6.46
CA VAL A 86 3.69 5.77 5.71
C VAL A 86 4.49 4.57 6.20
N LYS A 87 4.67 4.41 7.52
CA LYS A 87 5.38 3.25 8.10
C LYS A 87 4.72 1.94 7.66
N ARG A 88 3.40 1.87 7.71
CA ARG A 88 2.62 0.70 7.30
C ARG A 88 2.69 0.45 5.78
N PHE A 89 2.70 1.52 4.99
CA PHE A 89 2.81 1.44 3.53
C PHE A 89 4.15 0.82 3.11
N ILE A 90 5.25 1.29 3.72
CA ILE A 90 6.59 0.76 3.48
C ILE A 90 6.63 -0.73 3.85
N HIS A 91 6.08 -1.10 5.01
CA HIS A 91 6.04 -2.50 5.45
C HIS A 91 5.33 -3.42 4.44
N TYR A 92 4.15 -3.03 3.94
CA TYR A 92 3.42 -3.84 2.94
C TYR A 92 4.10 -3.84 1.56
N ARG A 93 4.84 -2.79 1.21
CA ARG A 93 5.67 -2.74 0.01
C ARG A 93 6.78 -3.80 0.06
N TYR A 94 7.48 -3.88 1.19
CA TYR A 94 8.51 -4.89 1.41
C TYR A 94 7.95 -6.32 1.38
N GLU A 95 6.78 -6.54 1.99
CA GLU A 95 6.12 -7.86 1.98
C GLU A 95 5.72 -8.30 0.57
N SER A 96 5.28 -7.36 -0.28
CA SER A 96 4.96 -7.62 -1.69
C SER A 96 6.20 -8.01 -2.50
N ASP A 97 7.34 -7.33 -2.30
CA ASP A 97 8.58 -7.64 -3.03
C ASP A 97 9.17 -9.00 -2.63
N SER A 98 9.03 -9.38 -1.36
CA SER A 98 9.39 -10.73 -0.87
C SER A 98 8.62 -11.84 -1.58
N ILE A 99 7.32 -11.66 -1.80
CA ILE A 99 6.47 -12.65 -2.48
C ILE A 99 6.79 -12.72 -3.97
N LYS A 100 7.06 -11.57 -4.61
CA LYS A 100 7.56 -11.56 -6.00
C LYS A 100 8.88 -12.30 -6.13
N LYS A 101 9.76 -12.20 -5.13
CA LYS A 101 11.03 -12.93 -5.11
C LYS A 101 10.82 -14.44 -4.96
N HIS A 102 9.98 -14.89 -4.02
CA HIS A 102 9.62 -16.31 -3.89
C HIS A 102 9.00 -16.90 -5.16
N ARG A 103 8.20 -16.11 -5.88
CA ARG A 103 7.65 -16.50 -7.19
C ARG A 103 8.76 -16.66 -8.24
N ALA A 104 9.76 -15.79 -8.24
CA ALA A 104 10.93 -15.90 -9.14
C ALA A 104 11.81 -17.11 -8.80
N ASP A 105 12.09 -17.35 -7.51
CA ASP A 105 12.91 -18.50 -7.07
C ASP A 105 12.21 -19.85 -7.38
N LEU A 106 10.88 -19.91 -7.28
CA LEU A 106 10.09 -21.08 -7.68
C LEU A 106 10.08 -21.32 -9.19
N ALA A 107 10.26 -20.27 -10.00
CA ALA A 107 10.37 -20.40 -11.44
C ALA A 107 11.76 -20.94 -11.84
N ASP A 108 12.83 -20.43 -11.20
CA ASP A 108 14.21 -20.87 -11.46
C ASP A 108 14.49 -22.31 -10.97
N LEU A 109 13.76 -22.81 -9.96
CA LEU A 109 13.88 -24.20 -9.47
C LEU A 109 13.25 -25.26 -10.39
N VAL A 110 12.48 -24.82 -11.39
CA VAL A 110 11.74 -25.71 -12.29
C VAL A 110 12.31 -25.72 -13.71
N GLU A 111 13.20 -24.76 -14.02
CA GLU A 111 14.06 -24.75 -15.22
C GLU A 111 15.23 -25.73 -15.06
#